data_AF-A0A1I4BUA2-F1
#
_entry.id   AF-A0A1I4BUA2-F1
#
_cell.length_a   1.000
_cell.length_b   1.000
_cell.length_c   1.000
_cell.angle_alpha   90.00
_cell.angle_beta   90.00
_cell.angle_gamma   90.00
#
_symmetry.space_group_name_H-M   'P 1'
#
loop_
_entity.id
_entity.type
_entity.pdbx_description
1 polymer ?
#
loop_
_entity_poly.entity_id
_entity_poly.type
_entity_poly.pdbx_seq_one_letter_code
_entity_poly.pdbx_strand_id
1 'polypeptide(L)'
;MFDHPVIQRCQLHKIRNVRDKLPEKLRAETEKRMRAAYHADTVLEAEAALAVLAGELEVRYPGAAASLREGMDETLTVLRPGVPPTLARTLRSTNPIESMISICRDHAVNVKNWKNGQRALRWCAAGMAEAAKQFRRVNGFLHLPKLQAALERHVAPQETTMNCYNENVA
;
A
#
# COMPACT_ATOMS: atom_id res chain seq x y z
N MET A 1 -7.77 5.17 -18.95
CA MET A 1 -7.79 4.06 -17.95
C MET A 1 -6.40 3.45 -17.99
N PHE A 2 -5.81 3.05 -16.87
CA PHE A 2 -4.48 2.40 -16.91
C PHE A 2 -4.67 0.96 -17.42
N ASP A 3 -4.02 0.59 -18.52
CA ASP A 3 -4.21 -0.73 -19.14
C ASP A 3 -3.57 -1.86 -18.30
N HIS A 4 -2.47 -1.56 -17.60
CA HIS A 4 -1.80 -2.46 -16.66
C HIS A 4 -1.42 -1.71 -15.37
N PRO A 5 -2.35 -1.49 -14.43
CA PRO A 5 -2.04 -0.76 -13.20
C PRO A 5 -1.18 -1.59 -12.25
N VAL A 6 -0.12 -0.98 -11.72
CA VAL A 6 0.67 -1.55 -10.62
C VAL A 6 0.02 -1.15 -9.30
N ILE A 7 -0.74 -2.07 -8.70
CA ILE A 7 -1.57 -1.79 -7.52
C ILE A 7 -0.77 -2.01 -6.23
N GLN A 8 -0.71 -0.98 -5.39
CA GLN A 8 -0.21 -1.06 -4.02
C GLN A 8 -1.36 -0.90 -3.03
N ARG A 9 -1.58 -1.89 -2.17
CA ARG A 9 -2.44 -1.75 -0.99
C ARG A 9 -1.67 -1.16 0.17
N CYS A 10 -2.34 -0.28 0.92
CA CYS A 10 -1.73 0.33 2.08
C CYS A 10 -1.42 -0.69 3.18
N GLN A 11 -0.14 -0.85 3.50
CA GLN A 11 0.36 -1.76 4.55
C GLN A 11 -0.17 -1.40 5.95
N LEU A 12 -0.25 -0.10 6.29
CA LEU A 12 -0.76 0.34 7.61
C LEU A 12 -2.23 0.00 7.82
N HIS A 13 -3.09 0.28 6.84
CA HIS A 13 -4.50 -0.12 6.88
C HIS A 13 -4.64 -1.64 6.92
N LYS A 14 -3.78 -2.38 6.20
CA LYS A 14 -3.77 -3.84 6.30
C LYS A 14 -3.50 -4.35 7.71
N ILE A 15 -2.47 -3.79 8.35
CA ILE A 15 -2.12 -4.10 9.74
C ILE A 15 -3.31 -3.83 10.68
N ARG A 16 -3.94 -2.66 10.56
CA ARG A 16 -5.13 -2.31 11.36
C ARG A 16 -6.26 -3.32 11.16
N ASN A 17 -6.61 -3.63 9.91
CA ASN A 17 -7.68 -4.58 9.58
C ASN A 17 -7.44 -5.98 10.16
N VAL A 18 -6.18 -6.44 10.20
CA VAL A 18 -5.81 -7.73 10.81
C VAL A 18 -5.88 -7.63 12.34
N ARG A 19 -5.31 -6.57 12.93
CA ARG A 19 -5.32 -6.34 14.40
C ARG A 19 -6.73 -6.25 14.97
N ASP A 20 -7.66 -5.61 14.28
CA ASP A 20 -9.04 -5.41 14.74
C ASP A 20 -9.79 -6.75 14.90
N LYS A 21 -9.31 -7.81 14.23
CA LYS A 21 -9.85 -9.18 14.29
C LYS A 21 -9.15 -10.07 15.31
N LEU A 22 -8.23 -9.52 16.11
CA LEU A 22 -7.45 -10.24 17.10
C LEU A 22 -7.72 -9.74 18.53
N PRO A 23 -7.59 -10.60 19.55
CA PRO A 23 -7.61 -10.17 20.94
C PRO A 23 -6.39 -9.27 21.24
N GLU A 24 -6.55 -8.32 22.16
CA GLU A 24 -5.55 -7.27 22.45
C GLU A 24 -4.13 -7.81 22.65
N LYS A 25 -4.01 -8.90 23.42
CA LYS A 25 -2.75 -9.59 23.72
C LYS A 25 -1.96 -10.08 22.50
N LEU A 26 -2.59 -10.27 21.34
CA LEU A 26 -1.92 -10.73 20.11
C LEU A 26 -1.65 -9.61 19.10
N ARG A 27 -2.25 -8.43 19.29
CA ARG A 27 -2.22 -7.34 18.31
C ARG A 27 -0.80 -6.81 18.10
N ALA A 28 -0.07 -6.57 19.17
CA ALA A 28 1.29 -6.00 19.11
C ALA A 28 2.28 -6.94 18.40
N GLU A 29 2.26 -8.23 18.74
CA GLU A 29 3.17 -9.21 18.13
C GLU A 29 2.82 -9.45 16.65
N THR A 30 1.52 -9.54 16.32
CA THR A 30 1.08 -9.68 14.92
C THR A 30 1.51 -8.47 14.08
N GLU A 31 1.32 -7.25 14.61
CA GLU A 31 1.78 -6.03 13.94
C GLU A 31 3.29 -6.04 13.72
N LYS A 32 4.07 -6.40 14.74
CA LYS A 32 5.53 -6.46 14.66
C LYS A 32 5.97 -7.42 13.54
N ARG A 33 5.37 -8.61 13.46
CA ARG A 33 5.68 -9.60 12.41
C ARG A 33 5.29 -9.13 11.02
N MET A 34 4.11 -8.51 10.86
CA MET A 34 3.70 -7.93 9.59
C MET A 34 4.65 -6.82 9.14
N ARG A 35 5.05 -5.92 10.06
CA ARG A 35 6.02 -4.86 9.75
C ARG A 35 7.36 -5.44 9.34
N ALA A 36 7.86 -6.44 10.06
CA ALA A 36 9.11 -7.11 9.71
C ALA A 36 9.05 -7.70 8.29
N ALA A 37 7.96 -8.39 7.93
CA ALA A 37 7.78 -8.93 6.58
C ALA A 37 7.78 -7.82 5.50
N TYR A 38 7.12 -6.68 5.74
CA TYR A 38 7.12 -5.54 4.81
C TYR A 38 8.48 -4.83 4.65
N HIS A 39 9.44 -5.18 5.51
CA HIS A 39 10.82 -4.70 5.47
C HIS A 39 11.81 -5.77 5.01
N ALA A 40 11.35 -6.95 4.58
CA ALA A 40 12.22 -7.97 4.01
C ALA A 40 12.90 -7.47 2.72
N ASP A 41 14.04 -8.10 2.38
CA ASP A 41 14.85 -7.72 1.22
C ASP A 41 14.21 -8.16 -0.09
N THR A 42 13.44 -9.26 -0.07
CA THR A 42 12.75 -9.79 -1.24
C THR A 42 11.24 -9.96 -1.04
N VAL A 43 10.49 -9.92 -2.14
CA VAL A 43 9.04 -10.19 -2.14
C VAL A 43 8.77 -11.62 -1.66
N LEU A 44 9.60 -12.59 -2.09
CA LEU A 44 9.44 -14.00 -1.74
C LEU A 44 9.56 -14.24 -0.23
N GLU A 45 10.56 -13.62 0.42
CA GLU A 45 10.72 -13.70 1.88
C GLU A 45 9.55 -13.03 2.61
N ALA A 46 9.10 -11.86 2.14
CA ALA A 46 7.96 -11.17 2.71
C ALA A 46 6.69 -12.01 2.61
N GLU A 47 6.41 -12.59 1.44
CA GLU A 47 5.25 -13.43 1.17
C GLU A 47 5.28 -14.69 2.04
N ALA A 48 6.42 -15.39 2.09
CA ALA A 48 6.58 -16.57 2.93
C ALA A 48 6.32 -16.25 4.41
N ALA A 49 6.89 -15.15 4.93
CA ALA A 49 6.69 -14.73 6.32
C ALA A 49 5.22 -14.40 6.63
N LEU A 50 4.52 -13.72 5.72
CA LEU A 50 3.10 -13.40 5.88
C LEU A 50 2.20 -14.64 5.73
N ALA A 51 2.55 -15.57 4.85
CA ALA A 51 1.83 -16.83 4.66
C ALA A 51 1.94 -17.72 5.91
N VAL A 52 3.14 -17.83 6.50
CA VAL A 52 3.36 -18.53 7.78
C VAL A 52 2.51 -17.90 8.89
N LEU A 53 2.55 -16.57 9.03
CA LEU A 53 1.73 -15.86 10.02
C LEU A 53 0.23 -16.11 9.80
N ALA A 54 -0.24 -16.10 8.55
CA ALA A 54 -1.64 -16.41 8.23
C ALA A 54 -2.00 -17.86 8.61
N GLY A 55 -1.11 -18.82 8.35
CA GLY A 55 -1.29 -20.22 8.74
C GLY A 55 -1.41 -20.42 10.25
N GLU A 56 -0.58 -19.74 11.03
CA GLU A 56 -0.65 -19.78 12.50
C GLU A 56 -1.94 -19.17 13.07
N LEU A 57 -2.47 -18.14 12.41
CA LEU A 57 -3.72 -17.50 12.79
C LEU A 57 -4.96 -18.31 12.41
N GLU A 58 -4.88 -19.20 11.41
CA GLU A 58 -6.02 -19.85 10.77
C GLU A 58 -6.97 -20.55 11.75
N VAL A 59 -6.40 -21.37 12.64
CA VAL A 59 -7.19 -22.26 13.51
C VAL A 59 -8.00 -21.46 14.55
N ARG A 60 -7.39 -20.45 15.17
CA ARG A 60 -8.00 -19.71 16.28
C ARG A 60 -8.63 -18.38 15.85
N TYR A 61 -8.15 -17.79 14.77
CA TYR A 61 -8.53 -16.47 14.29
C TYR A 61 -8.69 -16.46 12.75
N PRO A 62 -9.57 -17.31 12.17
CA PRO A 62 -9.71 -17.45 10.72
C PRO A 62 -10.06 -16.12 10.04
N GLY A 63 -10.82 -15.25 10.72
CA GLY A 63 -11.12 -13.90 10.21
C GLY A 63 -9.87 -13.02 10.05
N ALA A 64 -8.92 -13.10 10.97
CA ALA A 64 -7.65 -12.37 10.89
C ALA A 64 -6.75 -12.96 9.80
N ALA A 65 -6.69 -14.29 9.69
CA ALA A 65 -5.93 -15.00 8.65
C ALA A 65 -6.47 -14.68 7.24
N ALA A 66 -7.78 -14.79 7.02
CA ALA A 66 -8.43 -14.38 5.78
C ALA A 66 -8.18 -12.90 5.47
N SER A 67 -8.27 -12.05 6.50
CA SER A 67 -7.92 -10.64 6.38
C SER A 67 -6.47 -10.40 6.04
N LEU A 68 -5.53 -11.29 6.37
CA LEU A 68 -4.13 -11.12 6.01
C LEU A 68 -3.88 -11.54 4.56
N ARG A 69 -4.49 -12.65 4.13
CA ARG A 69 -4.36 -13.21 2.77
C ARG A 69 -5.00 -12.33 1.69
N GLU A 70 -6.13 -11.70 1.99
CA GLU A 70 -6.86 -10.86 1.03
C GLU A 70 -5.96 -9.74 0.46
N GLY A 71 -5.62 -9.76 -0.82
CA GLY A 71 -4.75 -8.73 -1.40
C GLY A 71 -3.34 -8.63 -0.77
N MET A 72 -2.82 -9.75 -0.23
CA MET A 72 -1.45 -9.82 0.30
C MET A 72 -0.43 -9.37 -0.74
N ASP A 73 -0.54 -9.88 -1.97
CA ASP A 73 0.36 -9.55 -3.07
C ASP A 73 0.47 -8.04 -3.30
N GLU A 74 -0.68 -7.35 -3.32
CA GLU A 74 -0.76 -5.91 -3.53
C GLU A 74 -0.12 -5.12 -2.38
N THR A 75 -0.01 -5.70 -1.17
CA THR A 75 0.72 -5.04 -0.06
C THR A 75 2.23 -5.11 -0.23
N LEU A 76 2.74 -6.05 -1.04
CA LEU A 76 4.16 -6.27 -1.31
C LEU A 76 4.66 -5.57 -2.58
N THR A 77 3.76 -4.98 -3.37
CA THR A 77 4.10 -4.28 -4.62
C THR A 77 5.24 -3.27 -4.46
N VAL A 78 5.33 -2.55 -3.34
CA VAL A 78 6.37 -1.55 -3.05
C VAL A 78 7.80 -2.12 -3.01
N LEU A 79 7.94 -3.43 -2.77
CA LEU A 79 9.25 -4.11 -2.75
C LEU A 79 9.76 -4.40 -4.17
N ARG A 80 8.86 -4.56 -5.16
CA ARG A 80 9.21 -4.96 -6.53
C ARG A 80 10.12 -3.96 -7.29
N PRO A 81 9.90 -2.63 -7.24
CA PRO A 81 10.64 -1.69 -8.07
C PRO A 81 12.07 -1.40 -7.59
N GLY A 82 12.51 -1.97 -6.46
CA GLY A 82 13.85 -1.73 -5.90
C GLY A 82 14.10 -0.25 -5.56
N VAL A 83 13.07 0.43 -5.04
CA VAL A 83 13.17 1.84 -4.64
C VAL A 83 14.08 1.99 -3.41
N PRO A 84 14.90 3.06 -3.34
CA PRO A 84 15.73 3.29 -2.17
C PRO A 84 14.90 3.42 -0.88
N PRO A 85 15.46 3.04 0.29
CA PRO A 85 14.74 3.08 1.56
C PRO A 85 14.09 4.43 1.89
N THR A 86 14.69 5.53 1.44
CA THR A 86 14.19 6.91 1.62
C THR A 86 12.84 7.15 0.96
N LEU A 87 12.66 6.69 -0.29
CA LEU A 87 11.40 6.78 -1.03
C LEU A 87 10.42 5.70 -0.56
N ALA A 88 10.92 4.49 -0.34
CA ALA A 88 10.12 3.37 0.17
C ALA A 88 9.43 3.71 1.51
N ARG A 89 10.08 4.51 2.36
CA ARG A 89 9.47 5.02 3.60
C ARG A 89 8.21 5.83 3.34
N THR A 90 8.21 6.71 2.34
CA THR A 90 7.00 7.48 2.00
C THR A 90 5.93 6.57 1.40
N LEU A 91 6.28 5.68 0.48
CA LEU A 91 5.34 4.77 -0.19
C LEU A 91 4.68 3.77 0.78
N ARG A 92 5.36 3.38 1.86
CA ARG A 92 4.81 2.50 2.91
C ARG A 92 3.98 3.24 3.97
N SER A 93 4.02 4.56 3.98
CA SER A 93 3.32 5.39 4.98
C SER A 93 1.99 5.90 4.45
N THR A 94 1.02 6.10 5.35
CA THR A 94 -0.22 6.82 5.04
C THR A 94 -0.13 8.31 5.28
N ASN A 95 0.97 8.77 5.88
CA ASN A 95 1.12 10.15 6.34
C ASN A 95 0.84 11.21 5.24
N PRO A 96 1.31 11.07 3.99
CA PRO A 96 1.01 12.04 2.94
C PRO A 96 -0.50 12.24 2.70
N ILE A 97 -1.30 11.20 2.91
CA ILE A 97 -2.75 11.22 2.69
C ILE A 97 -3.46 11.64 3.98
N GLU A 98 -3.17 10.96 5.09
CA GLU A 98 -3.86 11.17 6.37
C GLU A 98 -3.58 12.53 6.99
N SER A 99 -2.38 13.09 6.81
CA SER A 99 -2.06 14.43 7.32
C SER A 99 -2.93 15.51 6.67
N MET A 100 -3.10 15.46 5.34
CA MET A 100 -4.00 16.35 4.63
C MET A 100 -5.46 16.11 5.05
N ILE A 101 -5.90 14.85 5.14
CA ILE A 101 -7.28 14.53 5.57
C ILE A 101 -7.53 15.03 7.00
N SER A 102 -6.55 14.95 7.89
CA SER A 102 -6.65 15.52 9.25
C SER A 102 -6.94 17.01 9.20
N ILE A 103 -6.18 17.76 8.39
CA ILE A 103 -6.40 19.20 8.20
C ILE A 103 -7.81 19.46 7.66
N CYS A 104 -8.27 18.69 6.66
CA CYS A 104 -9.65 18.79 6.18
C CYS A 104 -10.70 18.60 7.28
N ARG A 105 -10.50 17.63 8.19
CA ARG A 105 -11.38 17.39 9.34
C ARG A 105 -11.34 18.55 10.33
N ASP A 106 -10.16 19.07 10.63
CA ASP A 106 -9.97 20.19 11.55
C ASP A 106 -10.66 21.46 11.04
N HIS A 107 -10.55 21.75 9.73
CA HIS A 107 -11.27 22.88 9.11
C HIS A 107 -12.80 22.73 9.18
N ALA A 108 -13.31 21.50 9.19
CA ALA A 108 -14.75 21.21 9.23
C ALA A 108 -15.30 21.04 10.66
N VAL A 109 -14.46 20.96 11.70
CA VAL A 109 -14.85 20.52 13.05
C VAL A 109 -15.94 21.40 13.70
N ASN A 110 -15.94 22.69 13.37
CA ASN A 110 -16.87 23.68 13.91
C ASN A 110 -18.18 23.78 13.11
N VAL A 111 -18.30 23.11 11.96
CA VAL A 111 -19.51 23.10 11.16
C VAL A 111 -20.53 22.17 11.79
N LYS A 112 -21.52 22.74 12.49
CA LYS A 112 -22.58 21.96 13.17
C LYS A 112 -23.85 21.76 12.34
N ASN A 113 -24.03 22.55 11.27
CA ASN A 113 -25.23 22.49 10.43
C ASN A 113 -24.86 22.23 8.96
N TRP A 114 -24.93 20.97 8.55
CA TRP A 114 -24.67 20.53 7.18
C TRP A 114 -25.98 20.56 6.38
N LYS A 115 -26.06 21.45 5.38
CA LYS A 115 -27.28 21.67 4.59
C LYS A 115 -27.46 20.67 3.46
N ASN A 116 -26.36 20.26 2.82
CA ASN A 116 -26.33 19.32 1.71
C ASN A 116 -24.89 18.83 1.46
N GLY A 117 -24.74 17.84 0.58
CA GLY A 117 -23.43 17.32 0.19
C GLY A 117 -22.52 18.35 -0.47
N GLN A 118 -23.08 19.34 -1.19
CA GLN A 118 -22.28 20.38 -1.82
C GLN A 118 -21.56 21.27 -0.80
N ARG A 119 -22.20 21.54 0.37
CA ARG A 119 -21.53 22.20 1.49
C ARG A 119 -20.38 21.36 2.04
N ALA A 120 -20.54 20.04 2.15
CA ALA A 120 -19.48 19.13 2.59
C ALA A 120 -18.27 19.17 1.64
N LEU A 121 -18.51 19.12 0.33
CA LEU A 121 -17.46 19.22 -0.69
C LEU A 121 -16.69 20.55 -0.61
N ARG A 122 -17.39 21.67 -0.40
CA ARG A 122 -16.74 23.00 -0.28
C ARG A 122 -15.84 23.09 0.95
N TRP A 123 -16.26 22.56 2.10
CA TRP A 123 -15.43 22.52 3.31
C TRP A 123 -14.23 21.60 3.14
N CYS A 124 -14.40 20.44 2.51
CA CYS A 124 -13.30 19.54 2.18
C CYS A 124 -12.27 20.24 1.27
N ALA A 125 -12.74 20.89 0.19
CA ALA A 125 -11.88 21.63 -0.74
C ALA A 125 -11.14 22.79 -0.06
N ALA A 126 -11.81 23.54 0.82
CA ALA A 126 -11.16 24.59 1.61
C ALA A 126 -10.05 24.03 2.51
N GLY A 127 -10.32 22.92 3.22
CA GLY A 127 -9.30 22.24 4.02
C GLY A 127 -8.14 21.70 3.20
N MET A 128 -8.40 21.17 1.99
CA MET A 128 -7.34 20.72 1.07
C MET A 128 -6.47 21.90 0.59
N ALA A 129 -7.09 23.05 0.29
CA ALA A 129 -6.36 24.25 -0.12
C ALA A 129 -5.45 24.78 1.00
N GLU A 130 -5.90 24.70 2.26
CA GLU A 130 -5.08 25.05 3.42
C GLU A 130 -3.95 24.05 3.66
N ALA A 131 -4.23 22.75 3.56
CA ALA A 131 -3.22 21.69 3.67
C ALA A 131 -2.10 21.85 2.62
N ALA A 132 -2.47 22.18 1.38
CA ALA A 132 -1.54 22.32 0.26
C ALA A 132 -0.43 23.36 0.52
N LYS A 133 -0.71 24.42 1.32
CA LYS A 133 0.27 25.44 1.69
C LYS A 133 1.44 24.89 2.50
N GLN A 134 1.27 23.73 3.15
CA GLN A 134 2.26 23.11 4.03
C GLN A 134 2.95 21.90 3.39
N PHE A 135 2.66 21.60 2.12
CA PHE A 135 3.21 20.44 1.45
C PHE A 135 4.72 20.54 1.28
N ARG A 136 5.39 19.43 1.59
CA ARG A 136 6.84 19.27 1.43
C ARG A 136 7.09 18.29 0.30
N ARG A 137 8.30 18.34 -0.28
CA ARG A 137 8.74 17.33 -1.24
C ARG A 137 8.69 15.94 -0.60
N VAL A 138 8.32 14.95 -1.40
CA VAL A 138 8.37 13.54 -1.02
C VAL A 138 9.80 13.17 -0.61
N ASN A 139 9.95 12.37 0.46
CA ASN A 139 11.26 11.87 0.84
C ASN A 139 11.83 11.01 -0.29
N GLY A 140 13.09 11.25 -0.68
CA GLY A 140 13.69 10.55 -1.81
C GLY A 140 13.08 10.92 -3.17
N PHE A 141 12.48 12.13 -3.32
CA PHE A 141 11.89 12.58 -4.59
C PHE A 141 12.83 12.49 -5.81
N LEU A 142 14.15 12.58 -5.60
CA LEU A 142 15.16 12.39 -6.65
C LEU A 142 15.14 10.98 -7.27
N HIS A 143 14.53 10.01 -6.60
CA HIS A 143 14.38 8.63 -7.09
C HIS A 143 13.06 8.38 -7.82
N LEU A 144 12.17 9.38 -7.94
CA LEU A 144 10.91 9.25 -8.67
C LEU A 144 11.12 8.86 -10.15
N PRO A 145 12.11 9.40 -10.89
CA PRO A 145 12.39 8.94 -12.25
C PRO A 145 12.79 7.45 -12.32
N LYS A 146 13.54 6.96 -11.33
CA LYS A 146 13.90 5.53 -11.24
C LYS A 146 12.68 4.66 -10.98
N LEU A 147 11.77 5.10 -10.10
CA LEU A 147 10.50 4.43 -9.86
C LEU A 147 9.65 4.40 -11.14
N GLN A 148 9.54 5.52 -11.85
CA GLN A 148 8.82 5.60 -13.12
C GLN A 148 9.37 4.59 -14.14
N ALA A 149 10.69 4.57 -14.39
CA ALA A 149 11.31 3.62 -15.31
C ALA A 149 11.12 2.15 -14.87
N ALA A 150 11.07 1.88 -13.56
CA ALA A 150 10.78 0.54 -13.05
C ALA A 150 9.31 0.13 -13.31
N LEU A 151 8.36 1.06 -13.13
CA LEU A 151 6.95 0.82 -13.42
C LEU A 151 6.71 0.63 -14.92
N GLU A 152 7.33 1.47 -15.76
CA GLU A 152 7.25 1.35 -17.23
C GLU A 152 7.75 -0.02 -17.71
N ARG A 153 8.89 -0.51 -17.19
CA ARG A 153 9.39 -1.85 -17.50
C ARG A 153 8.46 -2.98 -17.04
N HIS A 154 7.69 -2.76 -15.97
CA HIS A 154 6.75 -3.75 -15.46
C HIS A 154 5.46 -3.81 -16.29
N VAL A 155 5.10 -2.68 -16.91
CA VAL A 155 3.89 -2.50 -17.72
C VAL A 155 4.15 -2.76 -19.20
N ALA A 156 5.41 -2.67 -19.65
CA ALA A 156 5.78 -3.01 -21.02
C ALA A 156 5.37 -4.45 -21.37
N PRO A 157 4.79 -4.69 -22.56
CA PRO A 157 4.46 -6.04 -23.00
C PRO A 157 5.68 -6.93 -22.89
N GLN A 158 5.55 -8.07 -22.18
CA GLN A 158 6.53 -9.13 -22.31
C GLN A 158 6.35 -9.70 -23.72
N GLU A 159 7.26 -9.37 -24.64
CA GLU A 159 7.40 -10.13 -25.87
C GLU A 159 7.78 -11.55 -25.45
N THR A 160 6.77 -12.42 -25.36
CA THR A 160 6.98 -13.86 -25.29
C THR A 160 7.67 -14.23 -26.59
N THR A 161 8.99 -14.36 -26.56
CA THR A 161 9.76 -15.03 -27.59
C THR A 161 9.35 -16.50 -27.54
N MET A 162 8.25 -16.80 -28.20
CA MET A 162 7.78 -18.15 -28.46
C MET A 162 8.78 -18.74 -29.45
N ASN A 163 9.86 -19.30 -28.92
CA ASN A 163 10.88 -19.97 -29.71
C ASN A 163 10.25 -21.28 -30.22
N CYS A 164 9.65 -21.23 -31.39
CA CYS A 164 9.13 -22.40 -32.09
C CYS A 164 10.34 -23.25 -32.48
N TYR A 165 10.62 -24.33 -31.75
CA TYR A 165 11.51 -25.37 -32.24
C TYR A 165 10.85 -26.01 -33.46
N ASN A 166 11.28 -25.62 -34.67
CA ASN A 166 11.00 -26.39 -35.87
C ASN A 166 11.86 -27.66 -35.81
N GLU A 167 11.26 -28.77 -35.38
CA GLU A 167 11.78 -30.09 -35.70
C GLU A 167 11.54 -30.36 -37.20
N ASN A 168 12.54 -30.02 -38.02
CA ASN A 168 12.68 -30.62 -39.35
C ASN A 168 13.15 -32.07 -39.15
N VAL A 169 12.20 -33.00 -39.08
CA VAL A 169 12.50 -34.42 -39.24
C VAL A 169 12.60 -34.71 -40.73
N ALA A 170 13.82 -34.99 -41.18
CA ALA A 170 14.14 -35.52 -42.51
C ALA A 170 13.79 -37.01 -42.62
#